data_AF-A0A417VNP5-F1
#
_entry.id   AF-A0A417VNP5-F1
#
_cell.length_a   1.000
_cell.length_b   1.000
_cell.length_c   1.000
_cell.angle_alpha   90.00
_cell.angle_beta   90.00
_cell.angle_gamma   90.00
#
_symmetry.space_group_name_H-M   'P 1'
#
loop_
_entity.id
_entity.type
_entity.pdbx_description
1 polymer ?
#
loop_
_entity_poly.entity_id
_entity_poly.type
_entity_poly.pdbx_seq_one_letter_code
_entity_poly.pdbx_strand_id
1 'polypeptide(L)'
;MKQQTIDRSMILSKMKEFWKDESGITSYEVAIACIIFIIAFSAMVDVVLLANAQISATTVSKELARTLSVQGGVWAEAPAGYTENYYNTEKLQNLVKDLLAEQGLEEDGWAVYIKPEGQDDYYETPLLTESTTAIYTADYLTTFHVKLKATYKWKLYSQITGTDVKSNLKVAMPCLSEWKYDYGNWEGEH
;
A
#
# COMPACT_ATOMS: atom_id res chain seq x y z
N MET A 1 63.84 -32.03 -42.91
CA MET A 1 62.78 -31.38 -42.12
C MET A 1 62.17 -30.26 -42.97
N LYS A 2 60.95 -30.44 -43.49
CA LYS A 2 60.27 -29.40 -44.29
C LYS A 2 59.50 -28.49 -43.34
N GLN A 3 59.92 -27.23 -43.24
CA GLN A 3 59.22 -26.20 -42.49
C GLN A 3 57.92 -25.85 -43.24
N GLN A 4 56.77 -26.12 -42.61
CA GLN A 4 55.48 -25.57 -43.04
C GLN A 4 55.52 -24.06 -42.85
N THR A 5 55.68 -23.31 -43.94
CA THR A 5 55.36 -21.89 -43.98
C THR A 5 53.85 -21.75 -43.81
N ILE A 6 53.41 -21.39 -42.61
CA ILE A 6 52.03 -20.96 -42.37
C ILE A 6 51.81 -19.71 -43.22
N ASP A 7 50.97 -19.83 -44.22
CA ASP A 7 50.73 -18.80 -45.23
C ASP A 7 50.04 -17.60 -44.56
N ARG A 8 50.74 -16.45 -44.48
CA ARG A 8 50.25 -15.22 -43.84
C ARG A 8 48.92 -14.75 -44.43
N SER A 9 48.65 -15.09 -45.70
CA SER A 9 47.39 -14.80 -46.38
C SER A 9 46.19 -15.50 -45.72
N MET A 10 46.37 -16.74 -45.25
CA MET A 10 45.34 -17.54 -44.58
C MET A 10 45.04 -17.05 -43.15
N ILE A 11 46.04 -16.50 -42.46
CA ILE A 11 45.84 -15.87 -41.14
C ILE A 11 45.07 -14.56 -41.31
N LEU A 12 45.46 -13.73 -42.28
CA LEU A 12 44.79 -12.46 -42.56
C LEU A 12 43.35 -12.65 -43.05
N SER A 13 43.07 -13.68 -43.86
CA SER A 13 41.70 -13.97 -44.31
C SER A 13 40.81 -14.43 -43.15
N LYS A 14 41.32 -15.31 -42.27
CA LYS A 14 40.60 -15.77 -41.07
C LYS A 14 40.35 -14.64 -40.06
N MET A 15 41.31 -13.73 -39.88
CA MET A 15 41.12 -12.54 -39.04
C MET A 15 40.06 -11.60 -39.62
N LYS A 16 39.99 -11.47 -40.95
CA LYS A 16 39.00 -10.62 -41.63
C LYS A 16 37.59 -11.21 -41.56
N GLU A 17 37.46 -12.55 -41.57
CA GLU A 17 36.19 -13.25 -41.30
C GLU A 17 35.73 -13.06 -39.86
N PHE A 18 36.62 -13.21 -38.87
CA PHE A 18 36.29 -12.98 -37.45
C PHE A 18 35.82 -11.55 -37.14
N TRP A 19 36.36 -10.55 -37.85
CA TRP A 19 35.94 -9.15 -37.72
C TRP A 19 34.66 -8.80 -38.50
N LYS A 20 34.20 -9.70 -39.38
CA LYS A 20 32.94 -9.56 -40.13
C LYS A 20 31.77 -10.25 -39.44
N ASP A 21 32.02 -10.90 -38.31
CA ASP A 21 31.04 -11.67 -37.57
C ASP A 21 30.17 -10.72 -36.72
N GLU A 22 29.15 -10.13 -37.35
CA GLU A 22 28.15 -9.27 -36.69
C GLU A 22 27.23 -10.05 -35.72
N SER A 23 27.36 -11.39 -35.66
CA SER A 23 26.61 -12.28 -34.78
C SER A 23 26.73 -11.93 -33.29
N GLY A 24 27.84 -11.31 -32.89
CA GLY A 24 28.06 -10.81 -31.53
C GLY A 24 27.18 -9.59 -31.19
N ILE A 25 26.96 -8.67 -32.13
CA ILE A 25 26.18 -7.44 -31.90
C ILE A 25 24.72 -7.79 -31.64
N THR A 26 24.14 -8.69 -32.44
CA THR A 26 22.78 -9.18 -32.26
C THR A 26 22.61 -9.90 -30.92
N SER A 27 23.63 -10.61 -30.45
CA SER A 27 23.60 -11.32 -29.16
C SER A 27 23.56 -10.36 -27.96
N TYR A 28 24.33 -9.26 -28.00
CA TYR A 28 24.29 -8.23 -26.95
C TYR A 28 22.97 -7.46 -26.95
N GLU A 29 22.43 -7.14 -28.13
CA GLU A 29 21.16 -6.43 -28.25
C GLU A 29 20.01 -7.27 -27.68
N VAL A 30 19.97 -8.58 -27.98
CA VAL A 30 18.99 -9.50 -27.39
C VAL A 30 19.15 -9.57 -25.86
N ALA A 31 20.37 -9.62 -25.34
CA ALA A 31 20.60 -9.63 -23.90
C ALA A 31 20.09 -8.36 -23.21
N ILE A 32 20.36 -7.19 -23.79
CA ILE A 32 19.87 -5.90 -23.29
C ILE A 32 18.34 -5.85 -23.35
N ALA A 33 17.74 -6.29 -24.46
CA ALA A 33 16.29 -6.36 -24.62
C ALA A 33 15.64 -7.27 -23.58
N CYS A 34 16.24 -8.43 -23.28
CA CYS A 34 15.77 -9.32 -22.21
C CYS A 34 15.84 -8.66 -20.83
N ILE A 35 16.90 -7.93 -20.50
CA ILE A 35 17.02 -7.23 -19.22
C ILE A 35 15.95 -6.15 -19.10
N ILE A 36 15.75 -5.33 -20.14
CA ILE A 36 14.70 -4.31 -20.17
C ILE A 36 13.32 -4.95 -20.02
N PHE A 37 13.08 -6.07 -20.71
CA PHE A 37 11.83 -6.82 -20.60
C PHE A 37 11.59 -7.32 -19.17
N ILE A 38 12.60 -7.87 -18.50
CA ILE A 38 12.47 -8.33 -17.10
C ILE A 38 12.11 -7.17 -16.17
N ILE A 39 12.78 -6.02 -16.31
CA ILE A 39 12.50 -4.81 -15.51
C ILE A 39 11.07 -4.30 -15.77
N ALA A 40 10.64 -4.27 -17.03
CA ALA A 40 9.29 -3.84 -17.40
C ALA A 40 8.22 -4.82 -16.89
N PHE A 41 8.48 -6.12 -17.01
CA PHE A 41 7.59 -7.17 -16.54
C PHE A 41 7.44 -7.14 -15.01
N SER A 42 8.53 -6.94 -14.27
CA SER A 42 8.46 -6.81 -12.81
C SER A 42 7.64 -5.60 -12.37
N ALA A 43 7.80 -4.46 -13.05
CA ALA A 43 6.97 -3.28 -12.80
C ALA A 43 5.49 -3.57 -13.08
N MET A 44 5.18 -4.29 -14.16
CA MET A 44 3.79 -4.67 -14.49
C MET A 44 3.17 -5.57 -13.42
N VAL A 45 3.91 -6.56 -12.92
CA VAL A 45 3.41 -7.41 -11.82
C VAL A 45 3.21 -6.60 -10.55
N ASP A 46 4.14 -5.71 -10.19
CA ASP A 46 3.95 -4.83 -9.03
C ASP A 46 2.74 -3.89 -9.18
N VAL A 47 2.42 -3.42 -10.39
CA VAL A 47 1.18 -2.63 -10.63
C VAL A 47 -0.06 -3.46 -10.31
N VAL A 48 -0.10 -4.74 -10.68
CA VAL A 48 -1.22 -5.63 -10.35
C VAL A 48 -1.33 -5.82 -8.83
N LEU A 49 -0.19 -6.01 -8.15
CA LEU A 49 -0.15 -6.12 -6.69
C LEU A 49 -0.57 -4.82 -5.99
N LEU A 50 -0.14 -3.66 -6.50
CA LEU A 50 -0.56 -2.34 -6.03
C LEU A 50 -2.07 -2.13 -6.19
N ALA A 51 -2.65 -2.56 -7.32
CA ALA A 51 -4.08 -2.51 -7.55
C ALA A 51 -4.86 -3.39 -6.55
N ASN A 52 -4.35 -4.60 -6.28
CA ASN A 52 -4.91 -5.46 -5.23
C ASN A 52 -4.83 -4.78 -3.86
N ALA A 53 -3.67 -4.21 -3.50
CA ALA A 53 -3.49 -3.49 -2.25
C ALA A 53 -4.44 -2.29 -2.10
N GLN A 54 -4.75 -1.57 -3.18
CA GLN A 54 -5.73 -0.49 -3.18
C GLN A 54 -7.16 -1.00 -2.93
N ILE A 55 -7.53 -2.14 -3.52
CA ILE A 55 -8.84 -2.79 -3.25
C ILE A 55 -8.92 -3.20 -1.78
N SER A 56 -7.86 -3.81 -1.26
CA SER A 56 -7.77 -4.22 0.13
C SER A 56 -7.89 -3.03 1.09
N ALA A 57 -7.12 -1.96 0.89
CA ALA A 57 -7.22 -0.72 1.67
C ALA A 57 -8.64 -0.13 1.62
N THR A 58 -9.33 -0.26 0.48
CA THR A 58 -10.72 0.15 0.32
C THR A 58 -11.67 -0.69 1.17
N THR A 59 -11.51 -2.01 1.18
CA THR A 59 -12.30 -2.92 2.02
C THR A 59 -12.11 -2.63 3.51
N VAL A 60 -10.85 -2.47 3.95
CA VAL A 60 -10.53 -2.10 5.35
C VAL A 60 -11.16 -0.76 5.71
N SER A 61 -11.04 0.25 4.84
CA SER A 61 -11.63 1.57 5.09
C SER A 61 -13.15 1.53 5.18
N LYS A 62 -13.82 0.67 4.41
CA LYS A 62 -15.28 0.48 4.50
C LYS A 62 -15.69 -0.15 5.82
N GLU A 63 -14.97 -1.17 6.28
CA GLU A 63 -15.28 -1.85 7.53
C GLU A 63 -15.02 -0.94 8.75
N LEU A 64 -13.93 -0.15 8.69
CA LEU A 64 -13.66 0.91 9.65
C LEU A 64 -14.77 1.97 9.65
N ALA A 65 -15.14 2.48 8.49
CA ALA A 65 -16.20 3.48 8.35
C ALA A 65 -17.53 2.98 8.92
N ARG A 66 -17.88 1.73 8.63
CA ARG A 66 -19.09 1.08 9.17
C ARG A 66 -19.03 0.99 10.70
N THR A 67 -17.93 0.50 11.24
CA THR A 67 -17.76 0.34 12.70
C THR A 67 -17.82 1.68 13.42
N LEU A 68 -17.11 2.69 12.90
CA LEU A 68 -17.08 4.04 13.48
C LEU A 68 -18.40 4.79 13.30
N SER A 69 -19.15 4.53 12.22
CA SER A 69 -20.49 5.11 12.01
C SER A 69 -21.47 4.61 13.08
N VAL A 70 -21.51 3.30 13.33
CA VAL A 70 -22.38 2.70 14.37
C VAL A 70 -21.98 3.18 15.77
N GLN A 71 -20.68 3.24 16.07
CA GLN A 71 -20.16 3.61 17.39
C GLN A 71 -20.09 5.12 17.66
N GLY A 72 -20.26 5.95 16.62
CA GLY A 72 -20.07 7.41 16.71
C GLY A 72 -18.64 7.81 17.04
N GLY A 73 -17.67 7.09 16.49
CA GLY A 73 -16.25 7.28 16.75
C GLY A 73 -15.64 6.20 17.64
N VAL A 74 -14.54 6.54 18.32
CA VAL A 74 -13.77 5.63 19.15
C VAL A 74 -13.46 6.24 20.51
N TRP A 75 -13.72 5.47 21.57
CA TRP A 75 -13.52 5.77 22.97
C TRP A 75 -12.49 4.78 23.54
N ALA A 76 -11.81 5.16 24.62
CA ALA A 76 -10.89 4.26 25.32
C ALA A 76 -11.62 3.07 25.95
N GLU A 77 -12.83 3.33 26.45
CA GLU A 77 -13.73 2.34 27.04
C GLU A 77 -15.12 2.47 26.42
N ALA A 78 -15.90 1.38 26.44
CA ALA A 78 -17.25 1.40 25.90
C ALA A 78 -18.11 2.42 26.67
N PRO A 79 -18.82 3.34 25.98
CA PRO A 79 -19.67 4.30 26.66
C PRO A 79 -20.82 3.59 27.39
N ALA A 80 -21.23 4.17 28.53
CA ALA A 80 -22.32 3.62 29.33
C ALA A 80 -23.61 3.50 28.49
N GLY A 81 -24.25 2.33 28.52
CA GLY A 81 -25.45 2.05 27.73
C GLY A 81 -25.19 1.51 26.32
N TYR A 82 -23.93 1.38 25.87
CA TYR A 82 -23.61 0.67 24.63
C TYR A 82 -23.84 -0.83 24.81
N THR A 83 -24.87 -1.38 24.15
CA THR A 83 -25.32 -2.76 24.34
C THR A 83 -24.59 -3.78 23.46
N GLU A 84 -23.91 -3.34 22.40
CA GLU A 84 -23.20 -4.21 21.47
C GLU A 84 -21.69 -4.34 21.80
N ASN A 85 -20.98 -5.21 21.07
CA ASN A 85 -19.54 -5.36 21.21
C ASN A 85 -18.82 -4.09 20.73
N TYR A 86 -18.39 -3.26 21.68
CA TYR A 86 -17.64 -2.04 21.40
C TYR A 86 -16.19 -2.33 21.00
N TYR A 87 -15.75 -1.67 19.92
CA TYR A 87 -14.36 -1.66 19.47
C TYR A 87 -13.68 -0.42 20.04
N ASN A 88 -12.99 -0.58 21.17
CA ASN A 88 -12.12 0.46 21.69
C ASN A 88 -10.89 0.64 20.79
N THR A 89 -10.10 1.67 21.09
CA THR A 89 -9.00 2.08 20.21
C THR A 89 -7.96 0.97 19.99
N GLU A 90 -7.64 0.17 21.00
CA GLU A 90 -6.72 -0.98 20.89
C GLU A 90 -7.29 -2.10 20.00
N LYS A 91 -8.58 -2.46 20.18
CA LYS A 91 -9.24 -3.46 19.33
C LYS A 91 -9.35 -2.99 17.89
N LEU A 92 -9.64 -1.70 17.66
CA LEU A 92 -9.69 -1.13 16.32
C LEU A 92 -8.30 -1.13 15.68
N GLN A 93 -7.24 -0.82 16.44
CA GLN A 93 -5.86 -0.89 15.96
C GLN A 93 -5.48 -2.30 15.53
N ASN A 94 -5.76 -3.30 16.38
CA ASN A 94 -5.48 -4.70 16.07
C ASN A 94 -6.30 -5.19 14.87
N LEU A 95 -7.58 -4.81 14.78
CA LEU A 95 -8.42 -5.13 13.63
C LEU A 95 -7.83 -4.58 12.32
N VAL A 96 -7.42 -3.31 12.30
CA VAL A 96 -6.82 -2.70 11.10
C VAL A 96 -5.51 -3.37 10.75
N LYS A 97 -4.68 -3.64 11.76
CA LYS A 97 -3.41 -4.33 11.61
C LYS A 97 -3.59 -5.72 10.99
N ASP A 98 -4.48 -6.53 11.54
CA ASP A 98 -4.77 -7.89 11.07
C ASP A 98 -5.33 -7.87 9.64
N LEU A 99 -6.28 -6.96 9.38
CA LEU A 99 -6.87 -6.81 8.04
C LEU A 99 -5.87 -6.32 6.99
N LEU A 100 -4.92 -5.46 7.35
CA LEU A 100 -3.86 -5.02 6.43
C LEU A 100 -2.81 -6.11 6.21
N ALA A 101 -2.44 -6.83 7.26
CA ALA A 101 -1.50 -7.94 7.21
C ALA A 101 -2.02 -9.10 6.34
N GLU A 102 -3.29 -9.48 6.48
CA GLU A 102 -3.95 -10.49 5.63
C GLU A 102 -3.87 -10.11 4.14
N GLN A 103 -3.83 -8.82 3.85
CA GLN A 103 -3.85 -8.27 2.50
C GLN A 103 -2.46 -7.92 1.94
N GLY A 104 -1.40 -8.31 2.66
CA GLY A 104 -0.01 -8.14 2.24
C GLY A 104 0.53 -6.71 2.34
N LEU A 105 -0.19 -5.82 3.05
CA LEU A 105 0.28 -4.51 3.45
C LEU A 105 0.95 -4.67 4.82
N GLU A 106 2.29 -4.83 4.83
CA GLU A 106 3.07 -4.99 6.06
C GLU A 106 2.94 -3.79 7.01
N GLU A 107 3.13 -4.08 8.30
CA GLU A 107 2.78 -3.24 9.46
C GLU A 107 3.34 -1.82 9.45
N ASP A 108 4.47 -1.59 8.77
CA ASP A 108 5.20 -0.32 8.79
C ASP A 108 4.74 0.61 7.66
N GLY A 109 3.87 1.56 8.02
CA GLY A 109 3.55 2.73 7.19
C GLY A 109 2.08 2.93 6.93
N TRP A 110 1.20 2.61 7.89
CA TRP A 110 -0.21 2.96 7.82
C TRP A 110 -0.66 3.89 8.96
N ALA A 111 -1.66 4.72 8.66
CA ALA A 111 -2.31 5.58 9.63
C ALA A 111 -3.77 5.82 9.23
N VAL A 112 -4.66 5.76 10.22
CA VAL A 112 -6.07 6.10 10.07
C VAL A 112 -6.28 7.49 10.63
N TYR A 113 -6.92 8.35 9.85
CA TYR A 113 -7.29 9.70 10.25
C TYR A 113 -8.80 9.86 10.23
N ILE A 114 -9.31 10.71 11.12
CA ILE A 114 -10.67 11.21 11.03
C ILE A 114 -10.62 12.68 10.64
N LYS A 115 -11.53 13.03 9.73
CA LYS A 115 -11.78 14.40 9.29
C LYS A 115 -13.27 14.73 9.50
N PRO A 116 -13.63 15.60 10.44
CA PRO A 116 -14.99 16.11 10.57
C PRO A 116 -15.46 16.80 9.28
N GLU A 117 -16.76 16.73 8.96
CA GLU A 117 -17.30 17.46 7.81
C GLU A 117 -17.11 18.98 7.98
N GLY A 118 -16.75 19.67 6.89
CA GLY A 118 -16.52 21.12 6.90
C GLY A 118 -15.15 21.59 7.42
N GLN A 119 -14.28 20.70 7.91
CA GLN A 119 -12.89 21.05 8.22
C GLN A 119 -11.95 20.87 7.02
N ASP A 120 -10.84 21.59 7.00
CA ASP A 120 -9.77 21.41 6.00
C ASP A 120 -8.91 20.17 6.28
N ASP A 121 -8.21 19.68 5.25
CA ASP A 121 -7.29 18.53 5.37
C ASP A 121 -6.12 18.76 6.35
N TYR A 122 -5.88 20.01 6.76
CA TYR A 122 -4.89 20.35 7.80
C TYR A 122 -5.30 19.85 9.20
N TYR A 123 -6.59 19.60 9.44
CA TYR A 123 -7.13 19.19 10.74
C TYR A 123 -7.39 17.68 10.86
N GLU A 124 -6.75 16.87 10.01
CA GLU A 124 -6.81 15.42 10.12
C GLU A 124 -6.29 14.97 11.49
N THR A 125 -7.18 14.41 12.31
CA THR A 125 -6.80 13.86 13.61
C THR A 125 -6.36 12.42 13.41
N PRO A 126 -5.11 12.04 13.73
CA PRO A 126 -4.68 10.65 13.67
C PRO A 126 -5.47 9.85 14.70
N LEU A 127 -6.35 8.98 14.23
CA LEU A 127 -7.18 8.12 15.07
C LEU A 127 -6.37 6.94 15.58
N LEU A 128 -5.70 6.26 14.64
CA LEU A 128 -4.86 5.10 14.88
C LEU A 128 -3.56 5.29 14.11
N THR A 129 -2.45 5.25 14.82
CA THR A 129 -1.13 5.06 14.24
C THR A 129 -0.46 3.86 14.89
N GLU A 130 0.70 3.44 14.39
CA GLU A 130 1.52 2.40 15.01
C GLU A 130 1.88 2.69 16.49
N SER A 131 1.91 3.97 16.90
CA SER A 131 2.42 4.40 18.21
C SER A 131 1.44 5.23 19.04
N THR A 132 0.30 5.62 18.49
CA THR A 132 -0.67 6.49 19.16
C THR A 132 -2.11 6.13 18.84
N THR A 133 -2.95 6.26 19.88
CA THR A 133 -4.39 6.08 19.85
C THR A 133 -5.05 7.39 20.26
N ALA A 134 -5.77 8.04 19.35
CA ALA A 134 -6.58 9.21 19.71
C ALA A 134 -8.04 8.80 19.90
N ILE A 135 -8.73 9.56 20.74
CA ILE A 135 -10.17 9.43 20.97
C ILE A 135 -10.87 10.41 20.03
N TYR A 136 -11.94 9.95 19.38
CA TYR A 136 -12.80 10.79 18.56
C TYR A 136 -14.25 10.43 18.83
N THR A 137 -15.09 11.44 19.01
CA THR A 137 -16.51 11.25 19.34
C THR A 137 -17.35 12.11 18.42
N ALA A 138 -18.45 11.55 17.92
CA ALA A 138 -19.39 12.21 17.04
C ALA A 138 -20.82 11.88 17.48
N ASP A 139 -21.64 12.92 17.65
CA ASP A 139 -23.05 12.78 18.01
C ASP A 139 -23.91 12.34 16.83
N TYR A 140 -25.16 11.96 17.11
CA TYR A 140 -26.12 11.51 16.11
C TYR A 140 -26.20 12.45 14.90
N LEU A 141 -26.19 11.88 13.69
CA LEU A 141 -26.20 12.58 12.39
C LEU A 141 -24.97 13.46 12.13
N THR A 142 -23.94 13.38 12.97
CA THR A 142 -22.66 14.04 12.67
C THR A 142 -21.94 13.25 11.58
N THR A 143 -21.59 13.95 10.52
CA THR A 143 -20.85 13.45 9.36
C THR A 143 -19.36 13.64 9.54
N PHE A 144 -18.59 12.64 9.15
CA PHE A 144 -17.13 12.67 9.17
C PHE A 144 -16.56 11.76 8.09
N HIS A 145 -15.28 11.88 7.81
CA HIS A 145 -14.57 11.03 6.87
C HIS A 145 -13.48 10.26 7.57
N VAL A 146 -13.42 8.96 7.32
CA VAL A 146 -12.32 8.11 7.74
C VAL A 146 -11.34 8.00 6.57
N LYS A 147 -10.08 8.36 6.80
CA LYS A 147 -9.02 8.30 5.80
C LYS A 147 -7.96 7.29 6.21
N LEU A 148 -7.79 6.23 5.44
CA LEU A 148 -6.68 5.31 5.56
C LEU A 148 -5.55 5.79 4.63
N LYS A 149 -4.37 6.01 5.22
CA LYS A 149 -3.12 6.17 4.47
C LYS A 149 -2.27 4.93 4.71
N ALA A 150 -1.76 4.31 3.66
CA ALA A 150 -0.87 3.16 3.76
C ALA A 150 0.27 3.30 2.74
N THR A 151 1.42 2.71 3.03
CA THR A 151 2.59 2.74 2.14
C THR A 151 2.79 1.38 1.49
N TYR A 152 2.68 1.31 0.17
CA TYR A 152 3.01 0.12 -0.61
C TYR A 152 4.48 0.16 -1.04
N LYS A 153 5.24 -0.89 -0.71
CA LYS A 153 6.63 -1.09 -1.18
C LYS A 153 6.60 -1.96 -2.42
N TRP A 154 7.18 -1.49 -3.53
CA TRP A 154 7.27 -2.25 -4.77
C TRP A 154 8.26 -3.38 -4.59
N LYS A 155 7.80 -4.64 -4.48
CA LYS A 155 8.66 -5.73 -4.05
C LYS A 155 9.58 -6.22 -5.17
N LEU A 156 9.05 -6.38 -6.38
CA LEU A 156 9.78 -6.99 -7.50
C LEU A 156 10.65 -5.97 -8.23
N TYR A 157 10.09 -4.80 -8.54
CA TYR A 157 10.81 -3.72 -9.20
C TYR A 157 12.01 -3.28 -8.38
N SER A 158 11.81 -3.01 -7.08
CA SER A 158 12.89 -2.56 -6.19
C SER A 158 14.02 -3.57 -6.05
N GLN A 159 13.71 -4.88 -6.07
CA GLN A 159 14.72 -5.94 -6.01
C GLN A 159 15.55 -6.01 -7.30
N ILE A 160 14.94 -5.80 -8.45
CA ILE A 160 15.61 -5.88 -9.75
C ILE A 160 16.44 -4.63 -10.03
N THR A 161 15.94 -3.44 -9.66
CA THR A 161 16.64 -2.17 -9.92
C THR A 161 17.56 -1.73 -8.78
N GLY A 162 17.43 -2.34 -7.59
CA GLY A 162 18.17 -1.96 -6.39
C GLY A 162 17.74 -0.63 -5.77
N THR A 163 16.58 -0.09 -6.17
CA THR A 163 16.02 1.17 -5.65
C THR A 163 14.83 0.91 -4.74
N ASP A 164 14.74 1.58 -3.59
CA ASP A 164 13.58 1.47 -2.69
C ASP A 164 12.42 2.33 -3.20
N VAL A 165 11.53 1.73 -4.00
CA VAL A 165 10.36 2.42 -4.58
C VAL A 165 9.12 2.20 -3.72
N LYS A 166 8.49 3.31 -3.33
CA LYS A 166 7.29 3.34 -2.47
C LYS A 166 6.16 4.13 -3.12
N SER A 167 4.93 3.69 -2.89
CA SER A 167 3.72 4.41 -3.30
C SER A 167 2.79 4.60 -2.10
N ASN A 168 2.23 5.80 -1.99
CA ASN A 168 1.27 6.13 -0.95
C ASN A 168 -0.14 5.77 -1.43
N LEU A 169 -0.80 4.86 -0.73
CA LEU A 169 -2.21 4.56 -0.87
C LEU A 169 -2.98 5.51 0.05
N LYS A 170 -4.02 6.14 -0.49
CA LYS A 170 -4.93 6.99 0.25
C LYS A 170 -6.35 6.61 -0.11
N VAL A 171 -7.15 6.30 0.91
CA VAL A 171 -8.56 5.98 0.75
C VAL A 171 -9.34 6.81 1.76
N ALA A 172 -10.40 7.48 1.32
CA ALA A 172 -11.30 8.23 2.16
C ALA A 172 -12.71 7.66 2.03
N MET A 173 -13.38 7.44 3.17
CA MET A 173 -14.74 6.93 3.24
C MET A 173 -15.62 7.90 4.04
N PRO A 174 -16.77 8.35 3.50
CA PRO A 174 -17.72 9.13 4.26
C PRO A 174 -18.40 8.25 5.31
N CYS A 175 -18.68 8.84 6.46
CA CYS A 175 -19.31 8.21 7.61
C CYS A 175 -20.42 9.13 8.13
N LEU A 176 -21.46 8.52 8.69
CA LEU A 176 -22.55 9.20 9.37
C LEU A 176 -22.72 8.55 10.73
N SER A 177 -22.61 9.33 11.81
CA SER A 177 -22.76 8.79 13.16
C SER A 177 -24.21 8.38 13.43
N GLU A 178 -24.39 7.11 13.78
CA GLU A 178 -25.64 6.53 14.29
C GLU A 178 -25.66 6.53 15.83
N TRP A 179 -24.58 6.97 16.48
CA TRP A 179 -24.50 7.00 17.93
C TRP A 179 -25.53 7.94 18.54
N LYS A 180 -26.13 7.53 19.66
CA LYS A 180 -27.32 8.15 20.30
C LYS A 180 -28.64 8.04 19.50
N TYR A 181 -28.70 7.21 18.45
CA TYR A 181 -29.97 6.82 17.84
C TYR A 181 -30.74 5.89 18.78
N ASP A 182 -31.78 6.42 19.43
CA ASP A 182 -32.77 5.69 20.23
C ASP A 182 -32.23 4.84 21.41
N TYR A 183 -31.12 5.23 22.02
CA TYR A 183 -30.75 4.73 23.34
C TYR A 183 -31.58 5.45 24.40
N GLY A 184 -32.72 4.86 24.78
CA GLY A 184 -33.70 5.41 25.73
C GLY A 184 -33.21 5.75 27.14
N ASN A 185 -31.89 5.76 27.41
CA ASN A 185 -31.26 6.11 28.68
C ASN A 185 -29.88 6.80 28.47
N TRP A 186 -29.74 7.71 27.50
CA TRP A 186 -28.57 8.61 27.51
C TRP A 186 -28.80 9.70 28.58
N GLU A 187 -28.36 9.43 29.81
CA GLU A 187 -28.17 10.48 30.83
C GLU A 187 -26.98 11.34 30.40
N GLY A 188 -27.29 12.44 29.71
CA GLY A 188 -26.31 13.35 29.13
C GLY A 188 -25.29 13.92 30.12
N GLU A 189 -24.25 14.47 29.52
CA GLU A 189 -23.15 15.25 30.13
C GLU A 189 -23.65 16.17 31.26
N HIS A 190 -23.00 16.10 32.43
CA HIS A 190 -23.10 17.11 33.48
C HIS A 190 -22.17 18.29 33.19
#